data_AF-A0A3B4E8P9-F1
#
_entry.id   AF-A0A3B4E8P9-F1
#
_cell.length_a   1.000
_cell.length_b   1.000
_cell.length_c   1.000
_cell.angle_alpha   90.00
_cell.angle_beta   90.00
_cell.angle_gamma   90.00
#
_symmetry.space_group_name_H-M   'P 1'
#
loop_
_entity.id
_entity.type
_entity.pdbx_description
1 polymer ?
#
loop_
_entity_poly.entity_id
_entity_poly.type
_entity_poly.pdbx_seq_one_letter_code
_entity_poly.pdbx_strand_id
1 'polypeptide(L)'
;MCLRSLNLKYHTYFTHYFKIEMLKILGLTLKNCKLLWSRFSALCSYCDVCVCVCVCVCVCVCVCVCAGFHIMQWMYGCELHDDGTKRGYMQYGYDGEDFISLDLNTGTWTAANPKAVITKQKWEKNQRKTADYSKAFLLNQCVSFLKKVLNHSRSIRPEASLFQKDSSSPVVCHATGFFPKAVMISWQKNGEDLHEDVELRETLPNQDGTFQKRSVLTVSPEELNRHNYTCIIQHSSLEKKMVLLVSERRVLSVVAVLLLVAIVCVGFVIWRKKSGKGEIPQISFVRGNADVMDSYHYSL
;
A
#
# COMPACT_ATOMS: atom_id res chain seq x y z
N MET A 1 11.56 -10.80 -15.28
CA MET A 1 12.59 -10.71 -14.23
C MET A 1 11.90 -10.19 -12.97
N CYS A 2 11.23 -11.06 -12.19
CA CYS A 2 10.49 -10.64 -10.99
C CYS A 2 10.82 -11.62 -9.86
N LEU A 3 11.82 -11.26 -9.08
CA LEU A 3 12.25 -11.99 -7.88
C LEU A 3 11.05 -12.22 -6.94
N ARG A 4 10.52 -13.43 -6.90
CA ARG A 4 9.56 -13.88 -5.88
C ARG A 4 10.30 -14.19 -4.57
N SER A 5 10.83 -13.15 -3.92
CA SER A 5 11.19 -13.26 -2.52
C SER A 5 9.90 -13.13 -1.70
N LEU A 6 9.44 -14.24 -1.10
CA LEU A 6 8.61 -14.14 0.09
C LEU A 6 9.55 -13.77 1.25
N ASN A 7 9.89 -12.49 1.33
CA ASN A 7 10.40 -11.90 2.55
C ASN A 7 9.22 -11.84 3.54
N LEU A 8 8.99 -12.93 4.27
CA LEU A 8 8.17 -12.93 5.47
C LEU A 8 8.95 -12.19 6.57
N LYS A 9 9.13 -10.87 6.40
CA LYS A 9 9.54 -9.96 7.49
C LYS A 9 8.34 -9.79 8.41
N TYR A 10 8.14 -10.79 9.26
CA TYR A 10 7.26 -10.66 10.41
C TYR A 10 7.99 -9.85 11.48
N HIS A 11 7.79 -8.54 11.50
CA HIS A 11 7.89 -7.78 12.74
C HIS A 11 6.64 -8.09 13.57
N THR A 12 6.66 -9.24 14.23
CA THR A 12 5.68 -9.55 15.26
C THR A 12 6.45 -10.14 16.42
N TYR A 13 6.57 -9.32 17.46
CA TYR A 13 6.43 -9.73 18.85
C TYR A 13 5.59 -11.00 18.92
N PHE A 14 6.13 -12.04 19.55
CA PHE A 14 5.44 -13.30 19.76
C PHE A 14 4.29 -13.06 20.78
N THR A 15 3.23 -12.43 20.30
CA THR A 15 1.92 -12.30 20.94
C THR A 15 0.86 -12.32 19.84
N HIS A 16 0.18 -13.45 19.71
CA HIS A 16 -1.23 -13.54 19.31
C HIS A 16 -1.71 -13.13 17.89
N TYR A 17 -0.83 -12.92 16.89
CA TYR A 17 -1.27 -12.50 15.54
C TYR A 17 -0.99 -13.48 14.38
N PHE A 18 -0.82 -14.78 14.65
CA PHE A 18 -1.13 -15.83 13.64
C PHE A 18 -2.67 -15.99 13.54
N LYS A 19 -3.34 -14.91 13.11
CA LYS A 19 -4.78 -14.72 13.21
C LYS A 19 -5.49 -15.39 12.03
N ILE A 20 -6.10 -16.56 12.29
CA ILE A 20 -7.35 -17.10 11.72
C ILE A 20 -7.45 -17.31 10.18
N GLU A 21 -6.85 -16.50 9.32
CA GLU A 21 -6.99 -16.58 7.85
C GLU A 21 -6.20 -17.74 7.22
N MET A 22 -4.99 -18.05 7.70
CA MET A 22 -4.22 -19.22 7.25
C MET A 22 -4.88 -20.56 7.57
N LEU A 23 -5.71 -20.61 8.63
CA LEU A 23 -6.44 -21.82 9.03
C LEU A 23 -7.61 -22.11 8.09
N LYS A 24 -8.23 -21.07 7.49
CA LYS A 24 -9.26 -21.23 6.45
C LYS A 24 -8.67 -21.76 5.14
N ILE A 25 -7.46 -21.32 4.78
CA ILE A 25 -6.76 -21.74 3.55
C ILE A 25 -6.35 -23.22 3.61
N LEU A 26 -6.07 -23.77 4.80
CA LEU A 26 -5.57 -25.14 4.97
C LEU A 26 -6.65 -26.18 5.29
N GLY A 27 -7.92 -25.80 5.45
CA GLY A 27 -9.02 -26.76 5.66
C GLY A 27 -8.88 -27.66 6.90
N LEU A 28 -8.11 -27.23 7.90
CA LEU A 28 -7.84 -28.03 9.11
C LEU A 28 -8.94 -27.78 10.15
N THR A 29 -9.69 -28.83 10.49
CA THR A 29 -10.75 -28.77 11.51
C THR A 29 -10.19 -28.67 12.94
N LEU A 30 -10.94 -28.00 13.82
CA LEU A 30 -10.62 -27.67 15.23
C LEU A 30 -10.07 -28.84 16.08
N LYS A 31 -10.31 -30.11 15.72
CA LYS A 31 -9.79 -31.28 16.45
C LYS A 31 -8.27 -31.44 16.34
N ASN A 32 -7.66 -31.07 15.21
CA ASN A 32 -6.20 -31.08 15.04
C ASN A 32 -5.51 -29.94 15.80
N CYS A 33 -6.29 -28.98 16.32
CA CYS A 33 -5.80 -27.81 17.04
C CYS A 33 -5.27 -28.18 18.44
N LYS A 34 -5.92 -29.10 19.17
CA LYS A 34 -5.51 -29.46 20.55
C LYS A 34 -4.12 -30.10 20.63
N LEU A 35 -3.76 -30.94 19.66
CA LEU A 35 -2.49 -31.68 19.65
C LEU A 35 -1.31 -30.79 19.20
N LEU A 36 -1.55 -29.84 18.29
CA LEU A 36 -0.55 -28.81 17.96
C LEU A 36 -0.42 -27.79 19.10
N TRP A 37 -1.53 -27.38 19.72
CA TRP A 37 -1.55 -26.38 20.79
C TRP A 37 -0.78 -26.84 22.03
N SER A 38 -0.91 -28.11 22.45
CA SER A 38 -0.20 -28.61 23.64
C SER A 38 1.32 -28.69 23.46
N ARG A 39 1.81 -28.85 22.23
CA ARG A 39 3.26 -28.84 21.92
C ARG A 39 3.85 -27.44 21.87
N PHE A 40 3.05 -26.41 21.56
CA PHE A 40 3.48 -25.02 21.52
C PHE A 40 3.33 -24.28 22.87
N SER A 41 2.38 -24.68 23.72
CA SER A 41 2.12 -24.01 25.01
C SER A 41 3.13 -24.33 26.12
N ALA A 42 3.97 -25.37 25.95
CA ALA A 42 4.92 -25.81 26.98
C ALA A 42 6.17 -24.91 27.14
N LEU A 43 6.30 -23.84 26.35
CA LEU A 43 7.48 -22.97 26.33
C LEU A 43 7.26 -21.59 27.00
N CYS A 44 6.08 -21.32 27.55
CA CYS A 44 5.76 -20.01 28.14
C CYS A 44 5.32 -20.16 29.60
N SER A 45 6.29 -20.43 30.48
CA SER A 45 6.10 -20.35 31.93
C SER A 45 7.38 -19.84 32.56
N TYR A 46 7.66 -18.55 32.38
CA TYR A 46 8.59 -17.83 33.25
C TYR A 46 8.39 -16.32 33.03
N CYS A 47 7.54 -15.71 33.85
CA CYS A 47 7.58 -14.29 34.24
C CYS A 47 6.36 -13.99 35.13
N ASP A 48 6.38 -14.50 36.37
CA ASP A 48 5.54 -13.96 37.44
C ASP A 48 6.33 -12.81 38.10
N VAL A 49 5.83 -11.58 38.00
CA VAL A 49 6.38 -10.44 38.74
C VAL A 49 5.82 -10.49 40.16
N CYS A 50 6.69 -10.72 41.15
CA CYS A 50 6.38 -10.51 42.57
C CYS A 50 7.17 -9.29 43.08
N VAL A 51 6.48 -8.31 43.66
CA VAL A 51 7.08 -7.21 44.40
C VAL A 51 6.92 -7.51 45.89
N CYS A 52 8.05 -7.55 46.62
CA CYS A 52 8.06 -7.55 48.09
C CYS A 52 8.79 -6.31 48.58
N VAL A 53 8.11 -5.48 49.36
CA VAL A 53 8.70 -4.36 50.10
C VAL A 53 8.79 -4.79 51.57
N CYS A 54 9.95 -4.67 52.20
CA CYS A 54 10.05 -4.75 53.65
C CYS A 54 11.09 -3.78 54.23
N VAL A 55 10.79 -3.41 55.47
CA VAL A 55 11.14 -2.19 56.19
C VAL A 55 12.52 -2.23 56.84
N CYS A 56 13.08 -1.04 56.99
CA CYS A 56 14.28 -0.57 57.68
C CYS A 56 14.92 -1.49 58.74
N VAL A 57 16.07 -2.07 58.40
CA VAL A 57 17.15 -2.36 59.36
C VAL A 57 18.46 -1.84 58.75
N CYS A 58 19.32 -1.23 59.57
CA CYS A 58 20.53 -0.47 59.22
C CYS A 58 21.64 -1.33 58.57
N VAL A 59 21.41 -1.83 57.35
CA VAL A 59 22.39 -2.52 56.52
C VAL A 59 22.39 -1.85 55.15
N CYS A 60 23.55 -1.39 54.68
CA CYS A 60 23.70 -0.89 53.32
C CYS A 60 23.66 -2.06 52.34
N VAL A 61 22.48 -2.33 51.77
CA VAL A 61 22.32 -3.32 50.69
C VAL A 61 22.53 -2.61 49.36
N CYS A 62 23.60 -2.97 48.64
CA CYS A 62 23.76 -2.57 47.24
C CYS A 62 22.77 -3.37 46.38
N VAL A 63 21.66 -2.74 46.00
CA VAL A 63 20.70 -3.32 45.05
C VAL A 63 21.12 -2.92 43.63
N CYS A 64 21.61 -3.88 42.85
CA CYS A 64 21.79 -3.70 41.42
C CYS A 64 20.41 -3.79 40.74
N VAL A 65 19.81 -2.65 40.41
CA VAL A 65 18.59 -2.61 39.58
C VAL A 65 19.02 -2.62 38.11
N CYS A 66 18.88 -3.76 37.44
CA CYS A 66 18.97 -3.82 35.99
C CYS A 66 17.65 -3.28 35.39
N ALA A 67 17.56 -1.97 35.21
CA ALA A 67 16.44 -1.34 34.51
C ALA A 67 16.73 -1.33 33.01
N GLY A 68 16.11 -2.24 32.26
CA GLY A 68 16.22 -2.29 30.81
C GLY A 68 15.23 -3.28 30.21
N PHE A 69 14.42 -2.84 29.25
CA PHE A 69 13.63 -3.73 28.41
C PHE A 69 14.48 -4.11 27.21
N HIS A 70 14.75 -5.40 27.06
CA HIS A 70 15.55 -5.95 25.96
C HIS A 70 14.69 -6.83 25.05
N ILE A 71 14.99 -6.83 23.77
CA ILE A 71 14.21 -7.55 22.75
C ILE A 71 15.09 -8.62 22.12
N MET A 72 14.62 -9.87 22.17
CA MET A 72 15.17 -10.95 21.37
C MET A 72 14.28 -11.20 20.16
N GLN A 73 14.86 -11.20 18.97
CA GLN A 73 14.17 -11.46 17.71
C GLN A 73 14.67 -12.76 17.09
N TRP A 74 13.77 -13.55 16.52
CA TRP A 74 14.10 -14.77 15.79
C TRP A 74 13.42 -14.75 14.44
N MET A 75 14.23 -14.80 13.38
CA MET A 75 13.79 -14.80 12.00
C MET A 75 14.28 -16.06 11.31
N TYR A 76 13.37 -16.79 10.68
CA TYR A 76 13.71 -17.93 9.85
C TYR A 76 12.73 -18.03 8.69
N GLY A 77 13.20 -18.58 7.58
CA GLY A 77 12.38 -18.69 6.37
C GLY A 77 13.13 -19.32 5.21
N CYS A 78 12.41 -19.51 4.11
CA CYS A 78 12.97 -20.02 2.87
C CYS A 78 12.51 -19.17 1.69
N GLU A 79 13.34 -19.13 0.66
CA GLU A 79 13.06 -18.48 -0.61
C GLU A 79 13.16 -19.51 -1.73
N LEU A 80 12.29 -19.37 -2.73
CA LEU A 80 12.33 -20.14 -3.96
C LEU A 80 12.41 -19.16 -5.13
N HIS A 81 13.51 -19.20 -5.85
CA HIS A 81 13.74 -18.35 -7.01
C HIS A 81 13.20 -18.99 -8.30
N ASP A 82 13.03 -18.18 -9.34
CA ASP A 82 12.47 -18.60 -10.64
C ASP A 82 13.33 -19.66 -11.35
N ASP A 83 14.64 -19.65 -11.12
CA ASP A 83 15.62 -20.64 -11.60
C ASP A 83 15.58 -21.98 -10.83
N GLY A 84 14.70 -22.09 -9.82
CA GLY A 84 14.60 -23.25 -8.95
C GLY A 84 15.59 -23.24 -7.77
N THR A 85 16.45 -22.23 -7.67
CA THR A 85 17.38 -22.07 -6.55
C THR A 85 16.60 -21.88 -5.26
N LYS A 86 16.99 -22.62 -4.22
CA LYS A 86 16.37 -22.57 -2.89
C LYS A 86 17.35 -21.90 -1.93
N ARG A 87 16.86 -20.95 -1.13
CA ARG A 87 17.62 -20.38 -0.02
C ARG A 87 16.84 -20.58 1.27
N GLY A 88 17.57 -20.69 2.36
CA GLY A 88 17.01 -20.70 3.70
C GLY A 88 17.83 -19.77 4.59
N TYR A 89 17.18 -19.22 5.60
CA TYR A 89 17.84 -18.40 6.61
C TYR A 89 17.28 -18.71 7.98
N MET A 90 18.14 -18.59 8.98
CA MET A 90 17.78 -18.60 10.40
C MET A 90 18.75 -17.68 11.13
N GLN A 91 18.21 -16.62 11.72
CA GLN A 91 18.98 -15.58 12.38
C GLN A 91 18.25 -15.05 13.60
N TYR A 92 19.05 -14.54 14.51
CA TYR A 92 18.62 -14.00 15.77
C TYR A 92 19.14 -12.57 15.90
N GLY A 93 18.29 -11.68 16.38
CA GLY A 93 18.63 -10.29 16.71
C GLY A 93 18.43 -10.01 18.18
N TYR A 94 19.20 -9.07 18.72
CA TYR A 94 19.10 -8.60 20.10
C TYR A 94 19.09 -7.07 20.10
N ASP A 95 18.06 -6.47 20.71
CA ASP A 95 17.83 -5.02 20.73
C ASP A 95 17.82 -4.35 19.34
N GLY A 96 17.33 -5.06 18.33
CA GLY A 96 17.27 -4.59 16.95
C GLY A 96 18.57 -4.76 16.15
N GLU A 97 19.62 -5.28 16.76
CA GLU A 97 20.90 -5.58 16.10
C GLU A 97 21.05 -7.07 15.80
N ASP A 98 21.81 -7.41 14.75
CA ASP A 98 22.16 -8.79 14.46
C ASP A 98 22.96 -9.41 15.62
N PHE A 99 22.58 -10.63 16.01
CA PHE A 99 23.20 -11.34 17.13
C PHE A 99 23.91 -12.61 16.68
N ILE A 100 23.17 -13.59 16.13
CA ILE A 100 23.76 -14.85 15.64
C ILE A 100 22.94 -15.42 14.48
N SER A 101 23.59 -15.98 13.47
CA SER A 101 22.93 -16.57 12.30
C SER A 101 23.50 -17.95 11.95
N LEU A 102 22.66 -18.81 11.36
CA LEU A 102 23.04 -20.14 10.92
C LEU A 102 23.44 -20.10 9.44
N ASP A 103 24.68 -20.48 9.15
CA ASP A 103 25.09 -20.79 7.79
C ASP A 103 24.64 -22.20 7.43
N LEU A 104 23.66 -22.30 6.53
CA LEU A 104 23.11 -23.59 6.09
C LEU A 104 24.06 -24.37 5.19
N ASN A 105 25.07 -23.75 4.58
CA ASN A 105 26.03 -24.45 3.74
C ASN A 105 26.97 -25.28 4.60
N THR A 106 27.57 -24.64 5.61
CA THR A 106 28.56 -25.23 6.52
C THR A 106 27.94 -25.86 7.78
N GLY A 107 26.68 -25.52 8.08
CA GLY A 107 25.99 -25.92 9.31
C GLY A 107 26.58 -25.27 10.58
N THR A 108 27.34 -24.18 10.43
CA THR A 108 27.99 -23.46 11.54
C THR A 108 27.26 -22.17 11.89
N TRP A 109 27.50 -21.65 13.09
CA TRP A 109 26.89 -20.40 13.54
C TRP A 109 27.87 -19.23 13.40
N THR A 110 27.37 -18.11 12.91
CA THR A 110 28.11 -16.85 12.79
C THR A 110 27.64 -15.91 13.88
N ALA A 111 28.54 -15.58 14.81
CA ALA A 111 28.29 -14.56 15.83
C ALA A 111 28.54 -13.19 15.22
N ALA A 112 27.54 -12.30 15.28
CA ALA A 112 27.66 -10.94 14.74
C ALA A 112 28.39 -9.99 15.71
N ASN A 113 28.37 -10.29 17.01
CA ASN A 113 29.02 -9.49 18.04
C ASN A 113 29.68 -10.36 19.13
N PRO A 114 30.58 -9.80 19.96
CA PRO A 114 31.27 -10.56 21.01
C PRO A 114 30.33 -11.24 22.02
N LYS A 115 29.16 -10.64 22.29
CA LYS A 115 28.17 -11.19 23.22
C LYS A 115 27.58 -12.52 22.70
N ALA A 116 27.55 -12.72 21.38
CA ALA A 116 27.05 -13.93 20.75
C ALA A 116 28.06 -15.09 20.68
N VAL A 117 29.35 -14.84 20.96
CA VAL A 117 30.42 -15.87 20.83
C VAL A 117 30.19 -17.04 21.78
N ILE A 118 29.77 -16.77 23.01
CA ILE A 118 29.47 -17.80 24.00
C ILE A 118 28.32 -18.70 23.52
N THR A 119 27.28 -18.09 22.95
CA THR A 119 26.13 -18.81 22.36
C THR A 119 26.57 -19.68 21.20
N LYS A 120 27.39 -19.15 20.28
CA LYS A 120 27.97 -19.90 19.17
C LYS A 120 28.68 -21.17 19.66
N GLN A 121 29.63 -21.03 20.58
CA GLN A 121 30.41 -22.16 21.10
C GLN A 121 29.50 -23.23 21.74
N LYS A 122 28.48 -22.82 22.50
CA LYS A 122 27.52 -23.72 23.13
C LYS A 122 26.69 -24.48 22.10
N TRP A 123 26.22 -23.81 21.05
CA TRP A 123 25.37 -24.41 20.02
C TRP A 123 26.17 -25.31 19.08
N GLU A 124 27.40 -24.93 18.70
CA GLU A 124 28.24 -25.78 17.86
C GLU A 124 28.70 -27.05 18.58
N LYS A 125 29.01 -26.97 19.88
CA LYS A 125 29.41 -28.13 20.68
C LYS A 125 28.26 -29.13 20.90
N ASN A 126 27.07 -28.64 21.18
CA ASN A 126 25.97 -29.47 21.70
C ASN A 126 24.80 -29.66 20.71
N GLN A 127 24.73 -28.90 19.62
CA GLN A 127 23.52 -28.77 18.80
C GLN A 127 23.79 -28.90 17.29
N ARG A 128 24.84 -29.62 16.88
CA ARG A 128 25.09 -29.92 15.46
C ARG A 128 23.88 -30.57 14.78
N LYS A 129 23.23 -31.52 15.46
CA LYS A 129 21.98 -32.16 14.99
C LYS A 129 20.84 -31.16 14.76
N THR A 130 20.80 -30.08 15.54
CA THR A 130 19.81 -29.01 15.38
C THR A 130 20.07 -28.20 14.11
N ALA A 131 21.34 -27.90 13.80
CA ALA A 131 21.72 -27.23 12.55
C ALA A 131 21.32 -28.07 11.32
N ASP A 132 21.56 -29.38 11.35
CA ASP A 132 21.18 -30.30 10.27
C ASP A 132 19.65 -30.39 10.12
N TYR A 133 18.92 -30.47 11.22
CA TYR A 133 17.45 -30.43 11.22
C TYR A 133 16.91 -29.13 10.64
N SER A 134 17.44 -27.98 11.08
CA SER A 134 17.06 -26.67 10.54
C SER A 134 17.33 -26.57 9.05
N LYS A 135 18.48 -27.06 8.58
CA LYS A 135 18.81 -27.13 7.16
C LYS A 135 17.78 -27.96 6.37
N ALA A 136 17.48 -29.17 6.85
CA ALA A 136 16.51 -30.04 6.20
C ALA A 136 15.09 -29.42 6.17
N PHE A 137 14.68 -28.78 7.26
CA PHE A 137 13.40 -28.08 7.34
C PHE A 137 13.33 -26.90 6.36
N LEU A 138 14.32 -26.01 6.39
CA LEU A 138 14.33 -24.77 5.60
C LEU A 138 14.45 -25.04 4.10
N LEU A 139 15.29 -26.00 3.69
CA LEU A 139 15.51 -26.27 2.26
C LEU A 139 14.46 -27.21 1.64
N ASN A 140 13.70 -27.95 2.44
CA ASN A 140 12.72 -28.92 1.92
C ASN A 140 11.30 -28.63 2.39
N GLN A 141 11.02 -28.73 3.69
CA GLN A 141 9.65 -28.64 4.21
C GLN A 141 9.08 -27.23 4.00
N CYS A 142 9.86 -26.20 4.32
CA CYS A 142 9.46 -24.81 4.11
C CYS A 142 9.18 -24.53 2.62
N VAL A 143 10.06 -24.97 1.72
CA VAL A 143 9.90 -24.77 0.27
C VAL A 143 8.67 -25.53 -0.27
N SER A 144 8.43 -26.75 0.21
CA SER A 144 7.23 -27.52 -0.15
C SER A 144 5.95 -26.80 0.28
N PHE A 145 5.93 -26.29 1.51
CA PHE A 145 4.82 -25.49 2.02
C PHE A 145 4.63 -24.21 1.19
N LEU A 146 5.72 -23.50 0.87
CA LEU A 146 5.70 -22.30 0.03
C LEU A 146 5.09 -22.57 -1.35
N LYS A 147 5.47 -23.65 -2.03
CA LYS A 147 4.86 -24.06 -3.30
C LYS A 147 3.37 -24.29 -3.16
N LYS A 148 2.94 -24.98 -2.10
CA LYS A 148 1.51 -25.22 -1.83
C LYS A 148 0.75 -23.91 -1.65
N VAL A 149 1.28 -22.96 -0.88
CA VAL A 149 0.65 -21.65 -0.68
C VAL A 149 0.59 -20.86 -1.98
N LEU A 150 1.68 -20.82 -2.76
CA LEU A 150 1.72 -20.10 -4.04
C LEU A 150 0.71 -20.65 -5.05
N ASN A 151 0.51 -21.96 -5.11
CA ASN A 151 -0.50 -22.58 -5.99
C ASN A 151 -1.94 -22.16 -5.66
N HIS A 152 -2.22 -21.80 -4.40
CA HIS A 152 -3.53 -21.33 -3.96
C HIS A 152 -3.61 -19.79 -3.90
N SER A 153 -2.50 -19.10 -4.16
CA SER A 153 -2.46 -17.64 -4.07
C SER A 153 -3.18 -17.01 -5.25
N ARG A 154 -4.08 -16.08 -4.95
CA ARG A 154 -4.77 -15.28 -5.96
C ARG A 154 -3.90 -14.08 -6.32
N SER A 155 -3.72 -13.83 -7.61
CA SER A 155 -3.11 -12.58 -8.09
C SER A 155 -4.21 -11.60 -8.45
N ILE A 156 -4.10 -10.36 -7.98
CA ILE A 156 -5.09 -9.30 -8.21
C ILE A 156 -4.45 -8.24 -9.11
N ARG A 157 -5.17 -7.90 -10.18
CA ARG A 157 -4.73 -6.96 -11.20
C ARG A 157 -4.76 -5.52 -10.67
N PRO A 158 -3.72 -4.69 -10.92
CA PRO A 158 -3.74 -3.29 -10.55
C PRO A 158 -4.84 -2.52 -11.29
N GLU A 159 -5.47 -1.60 -10.58
CA GLU A 159 -6.13 -0.45 -11.18
C GLU A 159 -5.10 0.67 -11.32
N ALA A 160 -5.06 1.31 -12.49
CA ALA A 160 -4.06 2.32 -12.81
C ALA A 160 -4.72 3.63 -13.25
N SER A 161 -4.15 4.75 -12.80
CA SER A 161 -4.66 6.08 -13.11
C SER A 161 -3.53 7.10 -13.19
N LEU A 162 -3.76 8.14 -14.00
CA LEU A 162 -2.91 9.32 -14.11
C LEU A 162 -3.64 10.52 -13.50
N PHE A 163 -2.94 11.25 -12.64
CA PHE A 163 -3.44 12.47 -12.00
C PHE A 163 -2.46 13.61 -12.22
N GLN A 164 -3.00 14.77 -12.58
CA GLN A 164 -2.28 16.04 -12.64
C GLN A 164 -3.24 17.09 -12.07
N LYS A 165 -2.80 17.82 -11.05
CA LYS A 165 -3.67 18.80 -10.35
C LYS A 165 -3.99 20.01 -11.23
N ASP A 166 -2.97 20.52 -11.90
CA ASP A 166 -3.01 21.66 -12.82
C ASP A 166 -1.85 21.51 -13.82
N SER A 167 -1.80 22.33 -14.88
CA SER A 167 -0.81 22.19 -15.95
C SER A 167 0.65 22.33 -15.51
N SER A 168 0.90 23.02 -14.39
CA SER A 168 2.24 23.21 -13.81
C SER A 168 2.61 22.17 -12.77
N SER A 169 1.61 21.42 -12.27
CA SER A 169 1.84 20.36 -11.29
C SER A 169 2.46 19.11 -11.92
N PRO A 170 3.29 18.36 -11.17
CA PRO A 170 3.81 17.06 -11.59
C PRO A 170 2.70 16.07 -11.94
N VAL A 171 3.01 15.13 -12.84
CA VAL A 171 2.10 14.07 -13.25
C VAL A 171 2.33 12.85 -12.37
N VAL A 172 1.27 12.34 -11.74
CA VAL A 172 1.34 11.17 -10.86
C VAL A 172 0.71 9.97 -11.56
N CYS A 173 1.50 8.92 -11.74
CA CYS A 173 1.01 7.60 -12.10
C CYS A 173 0.77 6.77 -10.85
N HIS A 174 -0.46 6.32 -10.64
CA HIS A 174 -0.87 5.60 -9.45
C HIS A 174 -1.40 4.21 -9.84
N ALA A 175 -0.77 3.18 -9.27
CA ALA A 175 -1.28 1.83 -9.29
C ALA A 175 -1.84 1.48 -7.90
N THR A 176 -3.02 0.88 -7.83
CA THR A 176 -3.64 0.44 -6.57
C THR A 176 -4.42 -0.86 -6.75
N GLY A 177 -4.82 -1.49 -5.65
CA GLY A 177 -5.67 -2.69 -5.68
C GLY A 177 -4.96 -3.95 -6.18
N PHE A 178 -3.62 -3.98 -6.22
CA PHE A 178 -2.87 -5.12 -6.76
C PHE A 178 -2.31 -6.05 -5.68
N PHE A 179 -2.13 -7.31 -6.05
CA PHE A 179 -1.44 -8.32 -5.26
C PHE A 179 -0.77 -9.33 -6.20
N PRO A 180 0.51 -9.72 -6.01
CA PRO A 180 1.39 -9.48 -4.87
C PRO A 180 2.01 -8.06 -4.80
N LYS A 181 2.76 -7.76 -3.72
CA LYS A 181 3.38 -6.44 -3.48
C LYS A 181 4.33 -5.97 -4.60
N ALA A 182 4.95 -6.90 -5.32
CA ALA A 182 5.97 -6.60 -6.32
C ALA A 182 5.34 -6.02 -7.61
N VAL A 183 5.43 -4.71 -7.78
CA VAL A 183 5.03 -3.97 -8.97
C VAL A 183 6.19 -3.09 -9.47
N MET A 184 6.36 -3.03 -10.78
CA MET A 184 7.29 -2.12 -11.44
C MET A 184 6.49 -1.03 -12.16
N ILE A 185 6.91 0.22 -11.95
CA ILE A 185 6.34 1.40 -12.61
C ILE A 185 7.51 2.17 -13.22
N SER A 186 7.49 2.38 -14.53
CA SER A 186 8.50 3.16 -15.26
C SER A 186 7.83 4.18 -16.16
N TRP A 187 8.61 5.15 -16.64
CA TRP A 187 8.17 6.15 -17.59
C TRP A 187 8.90 6.00 -18.91
N GLN A 188 8.25 6.39 -20.01
CA GLN A 188 8.92 6.56 -21.29
C GLN A 188 8.63 7.95 -21.86
N LYS A 189 9.62 8.50 -22.56
CA LYS A 189 9.53 9.72 -23.36
C LYS A 189 9.68 9.33 -24.83
N ASN A 190 8.63 9.53 -25.62
CA ASN A 190 8.58 9.13 -27.04
C ASN A 190 8.90 7.64 -27.29
N GLY A 191 8.62 6.77 -26.31
CA GLY A 191 8.88 5.33 -26.39
C GLY A 191 10.23 4.88 -25.83
N GLU A 192 11.13 5.81 -25.48
CA GLU A 192 12.41 5.51 -24.83
C GLU A 192 12.29 5.61 -23.30
N ASP A 193 12.96 4.73 -22.58
CA ASP A 193 12.87 4.67 -21.11
C ASP A 193 13.42 5.93 -20.45
N LEU A 194 12.62 6.56 -19.59
CA LEU A 194 12.93 7.79 -18.90
C LEU A 194 13.16 7.53 -17.41
N HIS A 195 14.31 8.01 -16.92
CA HIS A 195 14.72 7.88 -15.53
C HIS A 195 14.93 9.23 -14.85
N GLU A 196 15.21 10.28 -15.64
CA GLU A 196 15.34 11.66 -15.16
C GLU A 196 13.98 12.24 -14.75
N ASP A 197 13.98 13.08 -13.72
CA ASP A 197 12.80 13.75 -13.17
C ASP A 197 11.64 12.83 -12.75
N VAL A 198 11.97 11.57 -12.46
CA VAL A 198 11.03 10.54 -11.99
C VAL A 198 11.31 10.21 -10.52
N GLU A 199 10.29 10.40 -9.68
CA GLU A 199 10.29 10.00 -8.28
C GLU A 199 9.40 8.75 -8.09
N LEU A 200 10.01 7.58 -7.94
CA LEU A 200 9.28 6.34 -7.62
C LEU A 200 9.11 6.20 -6.10
N ARG A 201 7.86 6.25 -5.63
CA ARG A 201 7.54 6.14 -4.19
C ARG A 201 7.45 4.69 -3.73
N GLU A 202 7.51 4.52 -2.41
CA GLU A 202 7.37 3.22 -1.76
C GLU A 202 6.02 2.55 -2.04
N THR A 203 6.00 1.22 -2.01
CA THR A 203 4.76 0.44 -2.08
C THR A 203 4.11 0.39 -0.71
N LEU A 204 2.90 0.95 -0.61
CA LEU A 204 2.13 1.01 0.63
C LEU A 204 1.03 -0.07 0.66
N PRO A 205 0.72 -0.64 1.83
CA PRO A 205 -0.39 -1.57 1.99
C PRO A 205 -1.74 -0.84 2.05
N ASN A 206 -2.79 -1.49 1.55
CA ASN A 206 -4.19 -1.09 1.71
C ASN A 206 -4.85 -1.91 2.84
N GLN A 207 -6.00 -1.44 3.34
CA GLN A 207 -6.73 -2.12 4.42
C GLN A 207 -7.35 -3.46 3.98
N ASP A 208 -7.58 -3.64 2.68
CA ASP A 208 -8.16 -4.84 2.07
C ASP A 208 -7.12 -5.94 1.79
N GLY A 209 -5.86 -5.74 2.16
CA GLY A 209 -4.76 -6.68 1.91
C GLY A 209 -4.11 -6.54 0.52
N THR A 210 -4.55 -5.58 -0.30
CA THR A 210 -3.87 -5.21 -1.55
C THR A 210 -2.79 -4.15 -1.32
N PHE A 211 -2.11 -3.74 -2.40
CA PHE A 211 -1.05 -2.75 -2.36
C PHE A 211 -1.32 -1.58 -3.30
N GLN A 212 -0.65 -0.46 -3.04
CA GLN A 212 -0.62 0.71 -3.90
C GLN A 212 0.80 1.25 -4.04
N LYS A 213 1.10 1.88 -5.19
CA LYS A 213 2.39 2.51 -5.47
C LYS A 213 2.20 3.69 -6.41
N ARG A 214 3.00 4.75 -6.21
CA ARG A 214 2.96 5.97 -7.03
C ARG A 214 4.33 6.26 -7.65
N SER A 215 4.31 6.79 -8.86
CA SER A 215 5.48 7.36 -9.53
C SER A 215 5.13 8.77 -10.00
N VAL A 216 5.99 9.73 -9.70
CA VAL A 216 5.77 11.15 -9.99
C VAL A 216 6.76 11.61 -11.05
N LEU A 217 6.25 12.20 -12.13
CA LEU A 217 7.04 12.79 -13.21
C LEU A 217 6.96 14.31 -13.11
N THR A 218 8.13 14.97 -13.01
CA THR A 218 8.22 16.42 -12.86
C THR A 218 8.81 17.05 -14.12
N VAL A 219 7.96 17.57 -15.00
CA VAL A 219 8.39 18.18 -16.27
C VAL A 219 7.65 19.50 -16.48
N SER A 220 8.26 20.42 -17.23
CA SER A 220 7.61 21.71 -17.53
C SER A 220 6.38 21.51 -18.44
N PRO A 221 5.39 22.42 -18.39
CA PRO A 221 4.22 22.34 -19.26
C PRO A 221 4.57 22.33 -20.75
N GLU A 222 5.60 23.07 -21.17
CA GLU A 222 6.06 23.14 -22.56
C GLU A 222 6.61 21.79 -23.01
N GLU A 223 7.44 21.17 -22.18
CA GLU A 223 8.08 19.89 -22.48
C GLU A 223 7.05 18.75 -22.51
N LEU A 224 6.09 18.78 -21.59
CA LEU A 224 4.98 17.82 -21.52
C LEU A 224 4.06 17.88 -22.74
N ASN A 225 3.92 19.05 -23.37
CA ASN A 225 3.14 19.23 -24.60
C ASN A 225 3.93 18.84 -25.85
N ARG A 226 5.26 18.94 -25.82
CA ARG A 226 6.13 18.67 -26.97
C ARG A 226 6.38 17.18 -27.19
N HIS A 227 6.33 16.38 -26.12
CA HIS A 227 6.69 14.97 -26.16
C HIS A 227 5.59 14.07 -25.60
N ASN A 228 5.59 12.81 -26.05
CA ASN A 228 4.66 11.81 -25.57
C ASN A 228 5.24 11.10 -24.36
N TYR A 229 4.68 11.38 -23.18
CA TYR A 229 5.03 10.69 -21.95
C TYR A 229 4.05 9.55 -21.67
N THR A 230 4.58 8.37 -21.37
CA THR A 230 3.79 7.19 -21.01
C THR A 230 4.24 6.60 -19.68
N CYS A 231 3.28 6.28 -18.82
CA CYS A 231 3.53 5.46 -17.64
C CYS A 231 3.32 3.99 -18.00
N ILE A 232 4.32 3.15 -17.70
CA ILE A 232 4.32 1.71 -17.93
C ILE A 232 4.24 0.99 -16.59
N ILE A 233 3.25 0.13 -16.42
CA ILE A 233 3.09 -0.68 -15.20
C ILE A 233 3.22 -2.16 -15.55
N GLN A 234 4.12 -2.85 -14.87
CA GLN A 234 4.34 -4.28 -14.97
C GLN A 234 4.07 -4.94 -13.63
N HIS A 235 3.28 -6.00 -13.65
CA HIS A 235 2.86 -6.74 -12.47
C HIS A 235 2.63 -8.21 -12.85
N SER A 236 2.88 -9.14 -11.93
CA SER A 236 2.82 -10.59 -12.23
C SER A 236 1.42 -11.10 -12.59
N SER A 237 0.38 -10.33 -12.26
CA SER A 237 -1.00 -10.65 -12.64
C SER A 237 -1.37 -10.21 -14.07
N LEU A 238 -0.46 -9.54 -14.79
CA LEU A 238 -0.72 -8.97 -16.10
C LEU A 238 -0.07 -9.84 -17.18
N GLU A 239 -0.85 -10.23 -18.19
CA GLU A 239 -0.30 -10.85 -19.41
C GLU A 239 0.50 -9.84 -20.24
N LYS A 240 0.04 -8.59 -20.28
CA LYS A 240 0.67 -7.47 -20.97
C LYS A 240 0.80 -6.27 -20.04
N LYS A 241 1.90 -5.53 -20.16
CA LYS A 241 2.12 -4.29 -19.41
C LYS A 241 0.97 -3.29 -19.63
N MET A 242 0.58 -2.57 -18.59
CA MET A 242 -0.35 -1.44 -18.74
C MET A 242 0.41 -0.22 -19.23
N VAL A 243 -0.20 0.54 -20.12
CA VAL A 243 0.38 1.74 -20.73
C VAL A 243 -0.63 2.86 -20.59
N LEU A 244 -0.24 3.95 -19.92
CA LEU A 244 -1.08 5.14 -19.73
C LEU A 244 -0.39 6.34 -20.38
N LEU A 245 -1.03 6.95 -21.39
CA LEU A 245 -0.55 8.15 -22.07
C LEU A 245 -1.06 9.40 -21.36
N VAL A 246 -0.18 10.37 -21.12
CA VAL A 246 -0.53 11.61 -20.38
C VAL A 246 -1.49 12.53 -21.15
N SER A 247 -1.55 12.43 -22.48
CA SER A 247 -2.25 13.38 -23.35
C SER A 247 -3.78 13.25 -23.39
N GLU A 248 -4.36 12.06 -23.12
CA GLU A 248 -5.78 11.79 -23.44
C GLU A 248 -6.82 12.55 -22.59
N ARG A 249 -6.46 13.08 -21.42
CA ARG A 249 -7.44 13.77 -20.54
C ARG A 249 -7.64 15.25 -20.83
N ARG A 250 -6.69 15.93 -21.48
CA ARG A 250 -6.81 17.37 -21.76
C ARG A 250 -7.90 17.66 -22.79
N VAL A 251 -8.03 16.79 -23.80
CA VAL A 251 -8.98 16.99 -24.91
C VAL A 251 -10.43 16.78 -24.46
N LEU A 252 -10.69 15.75 -23.64
CA LEU A 252 -12.06 15.43 -23.19
C LEU A 252 -12.67 16.53 -22.32
N SER A 253 -11.88 17.12 -21.41
CA SER A 253 -12.36 18.23 -20.56
C SER A 253 -12.68 19.49 -21.36
N VAL A 254 -11.87 19.83 -22.37
CA VAL A 254 -12.12 21.01 -23.22
C VAL A 254 -13.36 20.81 -24.09
N VAL A 255 -13.53 19.64 -24.70
CA VAL A 255 -14.71 19.34 -25.53
C VAL A 255 -16.00 19.38 -24.72
N ALA A 256 -16.01 18.82 -23.50
CA ALA A 256 -17.19 18.85 -22.63
C ALA A 256 -17.59 20.29 -22.25
N VAL A 257 -16.61 21.15 -21.95
CA VAL A 257 -16.86 22.57 -21.63
C VAL A 257 -17.41 23.31 -22.86
N LEU A 258 -16.83 23.11 -24.04
CA LEU A 258 -17.32 23.73 -25.28
C LEU A 258 -18.75 23.31 -25.63
N LEU A 259 -19.11 22.03 -25.43
CA LEU A 259 -20.47 21.53 -25.63
C LEU A 259 -21.46 22.16 -24.64
N LEU A 260 -21.09 22.29 -23.37
CA LEU A 260 -21.93 22.97 -22.36
C LEU A 260 -22.16 24.44 -22.72
N VAL A 261 -21.12 25.16 -23.16
CA VAL A 261 -21.23 26.55 -23.61
C VAL A 261 -22.16 26.66 -24.82
N ALA A 262 -22.02 25.78 -25.80
CA ALA A 262 -22.89 25.76 -26.98
C ALA A 262 -24.37 25.54 -26.61
N ILE A 263 -24.66 24.62 -25.68
CA ILE A 263 -26.02 24.37 -25.19
C ILE A 263 -26.60 25.62 -24.51
N VAL A 264 -25.81 26.30 -23.67
CA VAL A 264 -26.22 27.55 -23.01
C VAL A 264 -26.50 28.65 -24.04
N CYS A 265 -25.63 28.81 -25.06
CA CYS A 265 -25.84 29.79 -26.12
C CYS A 265 -27.11 29.52 -26.94
N VAL A 266 -27.36 28.25 -27.31
CA VAL A 266 -28.58 27.85 -28.02
C VAL A 266 -29.82 28.14 -27.17
N GLY A 267 -29.79 27.78 -25.88
CA GLY A 267 -30.87 28.08 -24.94
C GLY A 267 -31.16 29.58 -24.83
N PHE A 268 -30.11 30.41 -24.74
CA PHE A 268 -30.24 31.87 -24.67
C PHE A 268 -30.86 32.48 -25.95
N VAL A 269 -30.45 31.99 -27.13
CA VAL A 269 -31.01 32.44 -28.42
C VAL A 269 -32.50 32.09 -28.54
N ILE A 270 -32.90 30.88 -28.13
CA ILE A 270 -34.30 30.45 -28.11
C ILE A 270 -35.12 31.33 -27.16
N TRP A 271 -34.59 31.64 -25.97
CA TRP A 271 -35.26 32.50 -24.99
C TRP A 271 -35.46 33.93 -25.51
N ARG A 272 -34.46 34.52 -26.16
CA ARG A 272 -34.57 35.84 -26.82
C ARG A 272 -35.64 35.85 -27.91
N LYS A 273 -35.73 34.77 -28.70
CA LYS A 273 -36.73 34.63 -29.77
C LYS A 273 -38.16 34.50 -29.21
N LYS A 274 -38.32 33.95 -28.00
CA LYS A 274 -39.63 33.81 -27.31
C LYS A 274 -40.06 35.08 -26.58
N SER A 275 -39.13 35.86 -26.01
CA SER A 275 -39.44 37.15 -25.36
C SER A 275 -39.73 38.30 -26.35
N GLY A 276 -39.33 38.17 -27.63
CA GLY A 276 -39.66 39.15 -28.67
C GLY A 276 -41.06 39.02 -29.29
N LYS A 277 -41.91 38.11 -28.80
CA LYS A 277 -43.30 37.89 -29.25
C LYS A 277 -44.31 37.97 -28.10
N GLY A 278 -44.14 38.92 -27.19
CA GLY A 278 -45.19 39.30 -26.25
C GLY A 278 -46.08 40.38 -26.88
N GLU A 279 -47.29 40.00 -27.30
CA GLU A 279 -48.37 40.96 -27.60
C GLU A 279 -48.66 41.83 -26.37
N ILE A 280 -48.80 43.14 -26.59
CA ILE A 280 -49.25 44.12 -25.59
C ILE A 280 -50.74 43.83 -25.32
N PRO A 281 -51.19 43.66 -24.05
CA PRO A 281 -52.62 43.54 -23.79
C PRO A 281 -53.31 44.88 -24.09
N GLN A 282 -54.34 44.84 -24.93
CA GLN A 282 -55.24 45.95 -25.24
C GLN A 282 -55.87 46.48 -23.94
N ILE A 283 -55.56 47.74 -23.59
CA ILE A 283 -56.33 48.51 -22.60
C ILE A 283 -57.58 49.01 -23.33
N SER A 284 -58.75 48.50 -22.96
CA SER A 284 -60.04 49.01 -23.43
C SER A 284 -60.36 50.35 -22.78
N PHE A 285 -60.28 51.43 -23.56
CA PHE A 285 -60.78 52.74 -23.18
C PHE A 285 -62.30 52.78 -23.43
N VAL A 286 -63.08 52.93 -22.35
CA VAL A 286 -64.51 53.27 -22.44
C VAL A 286 -64.62 54.74 -22.87
N ARG A 287 -65.23 54.98 -24.04
CA ARG A 287 -65.49 56.32 -24.56
C ARG A 287 -66.77 56.86 -23.91
N GLY A 288 -66.63 57.78 -22.95
CA GLY A 288 -67.74 58.60 -22.45
C GLY A 288 -68.10 59.67 -23.49
N ASN A 289 -69.38 59.77 -23.84
CA ASN A 289 -69.90 60.82 -24.71
C ASN A 289 -69.92 62.16 -23.96
N ALA A 290 -69.48 63.21 -24.66
CA ALA A 290 -69.69 64.59 -24.26
C ALA A 290 -71.16 64.97 -24.46
N ASP A 291 -71.76 65.67 -23.50
CA ASP A 291 -72.18 67.07 -23.69
C ASP A 291 -72.87 67.64 -22.44
N VAL A 292 -72.76 68.97 -22.34
CA VAL A 292 -73.69 69.94 -21.73
C VAL A 292 -73.28 70.64 -20.41
N MET A 293 -72.91 71.92 -20.64
CA MET A 293 -73.20 73.18 -19.92
C MET A 293 -72.44 73.67 -18.67
N ASP A 294 -71.99 74.93 -18.84
CA ASP A 294 -72.12 76.09 -17.98
C ASP A 294 -71.06 76.44 -16.90
N SER A 295 -70.32 77.51 -17.27
CA SER A 295 -70.09 78.79 -16.54
C SER A 295 -69.63 78.75 -15.07
N TYR A 296 -68.57 79.50 -14.76
CA TYR A 296 -68.44 80.61 -13.78
C TYR A 296 -66.95 81.02 -13.76
N HIS A 297 -66.57 82.24 -14.22
CA HIS A 297 -66.29 83.44 -13.41
C HIS A 297 -65.28 83.17 -12.26
N TYR A 298 -64.09 83.78 -12.15
CA TYR A 298 -63.77 85.22 -12.13
C TYR A 298 -62.28 85.50 -12.47
N SER A 299 -62.06 86.73 -12.94
CA SER A 299 -60.80 87.45 -13.00
C SER A 299 -60.26 87.83 -11.60
N LEU A 300 -58.95 88.09 -11.57
CA LEU A 300 -58.06 88.59 -10.51
C LEU A 300 -57.41 87.51 -9.63
#